data_AF-A0A7S7QYU5-F1
#
_entry.id   AF-A0A7S7QYU5-F1
#
_cell.length_a   1.000
_cell.length_b   1.000
_cell.length_c   1.000
_cell.angle_alpha   90.00
_cell.angle_beta   90.00
_cell.angle_gamma   90.00
#
_symmetry.space_group_name_H-M   'P 1'
#
loop_
_entity.id
_entity.type
_entity.pdbx_description
1 polymer ?
#
loop_
_entity_poly.entity_id
_entity_poly.type
_entity_poly.pdbx_seq_one_letter_code
_entity_poly.pdbx_strand_id
1 'polypeptide(L)'
;MVSRVGGVASEDFRKQLLGYGLTTAQILYRMPDHPALLQTYVWQNYDLFPKFPALHDFLAFWQEKLEGPLFSVTVAHSKLIKPAELRAVDGVFRLH
;
A
#
# COMPACT_ATOMS: atom_id res chain seq x y z
N MET A 1 15.76 4.73 -39.97
CA MET A 1 14.44 4.18 -39.59
C MET A 1 14.42 4.06 -38.07
N VAL A 2 13.95 5.09 -37.37
CA VAL A 2 13.92 5.09 -35.89
C VAL A 2 12.66 4.36 -35.46
N SER A 3 12.83 3.17 -34.89
CA SER A 3 11.75 2.42 -34.27
C SER A 3 11.27 3.20 -33.05
N ARG A 4 10.09 3.81 -33.13
CA ARG A 4 9.38 4.31 -31.97
C ARG A 4 8.84 3.11 -31.21
N VAL A 5 9.57 2.66 -30.20
CA VAL A 5 8.95 1.86 -29.14
C VAL A 5 8.01 2.79 -28.41
N GLY A 6 6.73 2.77 -28.78
CA GLY A 6 5.68 3.37 -27.97
C GLY A 6 5.71 2.68 -26.61
N GLY A 7 6.25 3.37 -25.60
CA GLY A 7 6.35 2.83 -24.25
C GLY A 7 4.96 2.50 -23.74
N VAL A 8 4.65 1.21 -23.62
CA VAL A 8 3.43 0.75 -22.97
C VAL A 8 3.54 1.17 -21.51
N ALA A 9 2.62 2.00 -21.04
CA ALA A 9 2.60 2.43 -19.66
C ALA A 9 2.49 1.22 -18.72
N SER A 10 3.16 1.26 -17.56
CA SER A 10 3.07 0.20 -16.56
C SER A 10 1.63 0.03 -16.06
N GLU A 11 1.28 -1.19 -15.63
CA GLU A 11 -0.05 -1.47 -15.08
C GLU A 11 -0.38 -0.58 -13.87
N ASP A 12 0.62 -0.30 -13.03
CA ASP A 12 0.48 0.61 -11.90
C ASP A 12 0.17 2.04 -12.34
N PHE A 13 0.84 2.53 -13.39
CA PHE A 13 0.53 3.85 -13.95
C PHE A 13 -0.87 3.89 -14.54
N ARG A 14 -1.31 2.82 -15.21
CA ARG A 14 -2.68 2.69 -15.73
C ARG A 14 -3.70 2.72 -14.59
N LYS A 15 -3.46 2.00 -13.48
CA LYS A 15 -4.31 2.06 -12.29
C LYS A 15 -4.40 3.48 -11.72
N GLN A 16 -3.27 4.18 -11.62
CA GLN A 16 -3.27 5.58 -11.17
C GLN A 16 -4.15 6.49 -12.05
N LEU A 17 -4.09 6.32 -13.38
CA LEU A 17 -4.96 7.05 -14.32
C LEU A 17 -6.45 6.71 -14.15
N LEU A 18 -6.77 5.51 -13.68
CA LEU A 18 -8.13 5.08 -13.36
C LEU A 18 -8.60 5.55 -11.97
N GLY A 19 -7.80 6.37 -11.28
CA GLY A 19 -8.16 6.96 -9.98
C GLY A 19 -7.68 6.16 -8.77
N TYR A 20 -6.91 5.09 -8.96
CA TYR A 20 -6.30 4.36 -7.85
C TYR A 20 -5.14 5.16 -7.24
N GLY A 21 -5.02 5.11 -5.91
CA GLY A 21 -3.88 5.65 -5.18
C GLY A 21 -3.07 4.55 -4.52
N LEU A 22 -1.76 4.76 -4.37
CA LEU A 22 -0.95 3.88 -3.53
C LEU A 22 -1.47 3.99 -2.09
N THR A 23 -1.86 2.84 -1.55
CA THR A 23 -2.45 2.68 -0.23
C THR A 23 -1.55 1.78 0.58
N THR A 24 -1.20 2.23 1.78
CA THR A 24 -0.44 1.46 2.76
C THR A 24 -1.32 1.27 3.99
N ALA A 25 -1.45 0.02 4.43
CA ALA A 25 -2.16 -0.32 5.65
C ALA A 25 -1.20 -1.00 6.64
N GLN A 26 -1.09 -0.44 7.84
CA GLN A 26 -0.44 -1.09 8.97
C GLN A 26 -1.51 -1.90 9.71
N ILE A 27 -1.35 -3.21 9.75
CA ILE A 27 -2.28 -4.16 10.34
C ILE A 27 -1.64 -4.73 11.60
N LEU A 28 -2.24 -4.44 12.76
CA LEU A 28 -1.90 -5.07 14.03
C LEU A 28 -2.86 -6.22 14.28
N TYR A 29 -2.32 -7.35 14.71
CA TYR A 29 -3.09 -8.54 15.04
C TYR A 29 -2.46 -9.27 16.23
N ARG A 30 -3.25 -10.11 16.90
CA ARG A 30 -2.77 -10.95 18.00
C ARG A 30 -2.30 -12.29 17.48
N MET A 31 -1.22 -12.82 18.07
CA MET A 31 -0.78 -14.18 17.77
C MET A 31 -1.83 -15.19 18.29
N PRO A 32 -2.26 -16.19 17.50
CA PRO A 32 -3.32 -17.13 17.88
C PRO A 32 -2.96 -17.94 19.13
N ASP A 33 -1.70 -18.37 19.21
CA ASP A 33 -1.09 -19.14 20.29
C ASP A 33 -0.68 -18.27 21.48
N HIS A 34 -0.45 -16.97 21.27
CA HIS A 34 -0.06 -16.01 22.29
C HIS A 34 -0.84 -14.69 22.18
N PRO A 35 -2.12 -14.64 22.62
CA PRO A 35 -2.99 -13.48 22.40
C PRO A 35 -2.49 -12.17 23.05
N ALA A 36 -1.62 -12.27 24.06
CA ALA A 36 -0.99 -11.11 24.68
C ALA A 36 0.02 -10.40 23.76
N LEU A 37 0.55 -11.09 22.75
CA LEU A 37 1.52 -10.56 21.80
C LEU A 37 0.81 -9.92 20.60
N LEU A 38 1.21 -8.70 20.29
CA LEU A 38 0.80 -8.00 19.06
C LEU A 38 1.92 -8.08 18.03
N GLN A 39 1.55 -8.41 16.80
CA GLN A 39 2.43 -8.37 15.65
C GLN A 39 1.89 -7.40 14.60
N THR A 40 2.80 -6.85 13.79
CA THR A 40 2.48 -5.91 12.72
C THR A 40 2.74 -6.52 11.35
N TYR A 41 1.80 -6.35 10.43
CA TYR A 41 1.94 -6.62 9.01
C TYR A 41 1.73 -5.33 8.22
N VAL A 42 2.60 -5.05 7.27
CA VAL A 42 2.48 -3.89 6.37
C VAL A 42 1.97 -4.38 5.02
N TRP A 43 0.75 -3.99 4.69
CA TRP A 43 0.15 -4.22 3.39
C TRP A 43 0.30 -2.97 2.53
N GLN A 44 0.63 -3.13 1.25
CA GLN A 44 0.70 -2.02 0.30
C GLN A 44 0.19 -2.44 -1.07
N ASN A 45 -0.78 -1.70 -1.61
CA ASN A 45 -1.32 -1.92 -2.94
C ASN A 45 -1.98 -0.65 -3.49
N TYR A 46 -2.32 -0.64 -4.78
CA TYR A 46 -3.18 0.36 -5.37
C TYR A 46 -4.63 0.10 -4.99
N ASP A 47 -5.33 1.13 -4.50
CA ASP A 47 -6.71 1.03 -4.05
C ASP A 47 -7.52 2.30 -4.34
N LEU A 48 -8.85 2.23 -4.20
CA LEU A 48 -9.78 3.30 -4.50
C LEU A 48 -10.27 4.00 -3.23
N PHE A 49 -9.72 5.19 -2.92
CA PHE A 49 -10.26 6.06 -1.87
C PHE A 49 -11.68 6.56 -2.22
N PRO A 50 -12.61 6.67 -1.25
CA PRO A 50 -12.50 6.32 0.18
C PRO A 50 -12.93 4.88 0.51
N LYS A 51 -13.21 4.06 -0.51
CA LYS A 51 -13.88 2.76 -0.34
C LYS A 51 -12.93 1.61 -0.01
N PHE A 52 -11.67 1.72 -0.43
CA PHE A 52 -10.61 0.72 -0.23
C PHE A 52 -11.03 -0.75 -0.49
N PRO A 53 -11.66 -1.05 -1.65
CA PRO A 53 -12.10 -2.41 -1.94
C PRO A 53 -10.98 -3.45 -1.86
N ALA A 54 -9.77 -3.15 -2.34
CA ALA A 54 -8.68 -4.13 -2.31
C ALA A 54 -8.20 -4.43 -0.88
N LEU A 55 -8.16 -3.42 -0.01
CA LEU A 55 -7.88 -3.60 1.41
C LEU A 55 -8.98 -4.42 2.10
N HIS A 56 -10.25 -4.14 1.83
CA HIS A 56 -11.37 -4.91 2.40
C HIS A 56 -11.30 -6.38 1.99
N ASP A 57 -11.05 -6.67 0.72
CA ASP A 57 -10.90 -8.05 0.23
C ASP A 57 -9.73 -8.76 0.92
N PHE A 58 -8.61 -8.06 1.12
CA PHE A 58 -7.46 -8.60 1.85
C PHE A 58 -7.78 -8.88 3.32
N LEU A 59 -8.49 -7.99 4.01
CA LEU A 59 -8.88 -8.18 5.40
C LEU A 59 -9.90 -9.31 5.56
N ALA A 60 -10.83 -9.47 4.61
CA ALA A 60 -11.75 -10.60 4.57
C ALA A 60 -10.97 -11.92 4.42
N PHE A 61 -10.05 -11.98 3.45
CA PHE A 61 -9.14 -13.12 3.29
C PHE A 61 -8.34 -13.40 4.57
N TRP A 62 -7.83 -12.36 5.24
CA TRP A 62 -7.10 -12.51 6.49
C TRP A 62 -7.96 -13.17 7.56
N GLN A 63 -9.18 -12.69 7.78
CA GLN A 63 -10.09 -13.28 8.77
C GLN A 63 -10.44 -14.73 8.46
N GLU A 64 -10.51 -15.11 7.18
CA GLU A 64 -10.80 -16.47 6.75
C GLU A 64 -9.60 -17.43 6.81
N LYS A 65 -8.37 -16.93 6.63
CA LYS A 65 -7.18 -17.77 6.35
C LYS A 65 -6.02 -17.61 7.32
N LEU A 66 -5.87 -16.44 7.94
CA LEU A 66 -4.73 -16.10 8.80
C LEU A 66 -5.23 -16.02 10.24
N GLU A 67 -4.89 -17.04 11.02
CA GLU A 67 -5.48 -17.42 12.32
C GLU A 67 -5.45 -16.35 13.45
N GLY A 68 -4.82 -15.18 13.22
CA GLY A 68 -4.63 -14.15 14.22
C GLY A 68 -5.73 -13.07 14.17
N PRO A 69 -6.49 -12.84 15.27
CA PRO A 69 -7.53 -11.84 15.27
C PRO A 69 -6.95 -10.43 15.09
N LEU A 70 -7.55 -9.67 14.17
CA LEU A 70 -7.18 -8.29 13.92
C LEU A 70 -7.42 -7.44 15.17
N PHE A 71 -6.45 -6.60 15.50
CA PHE A 71 -6.52 -5.66 16.61
C PHE A 71 -6.82 -4.24 16.10
N SER A 72 -6.06 -3.76 15.12
CA SER A 72 -6.28 -2.43 14.51
C SER A 72 -5.68 -2.35 13.12
N VAL A 73 -6.31 -1.57 12.25
CA VAL A 73 -5.81 -1.27 10.90
C VAL A 73 -5.68 0.24 10.75
N THR A 74 -4.47 0.72 10.48
CA THR A 74 -4.20 2.14 10.22
C THR A 74 -3.88 2.32 8.73
N VAL A 75 -4.62 3.18 8.04
CA VAL A 75 -4.53 3.36 6.58
C VAL A 75 -3.93 4.72 6.25
N ALA A 76 -2.89 4.72 5.43
CA ALA A 76 -2.36 5.88 4.74
C ALA A 76 -2.62 5.74 3.24
N HIS A 77 -3.21 6.76 2.63
CA HIS A 77 -3.50 6.77 1.19
C HIS A 77 -3.01 8.07 0.56
N SER A 78 -2.19 7.95 -0.49
CA SER A 78 -1.81 9.11 -1.29
C SER A 78 -2.91 9.44 -2.30
N LYS A 79 -3.68 10.53 -2.09
CA LYS A 79 -4.63 11.03 -3.11
C LYS A 79 -3.87 11.42 -4.39
N LEU A 80 -4.49 11.05 -5.53
CA LEU A 80 -4.26 11.40 -6.94
C LEU A 80 -2.87 11.93 -7.31
N ILE A 81 -2.28 11.37 -8.36
CA ILE A 81 -1.01 11.76 -9.00
C ILE A 81 -0.74 13.26 -8.81
N LYS A 82 0.04 13.57 -7.78
CA LYS A 82 0.76 14.83 -7.74
C LYS A 82 1.99 14.62 -8.62
N PRO A 83 2.45 15.63 -9.38
CA PRO A 83 3.77 15.56 -9.95
C PRO A 83 4.74 15.09 -8.87
N ALA A 84 5.64 14.17 -9.19
CA ALA A 84 6.69 13.79 -8.26
C ALA A 84 7.40 15.08 -7.82
N GLU A 85 7.16 15.53 -6.58
CA GLU A 85 7.85 16.67 -6.03
C GLU A 85 9.28 16.22 -5.76
N LEU A 86 10.14 16.41 -6.77
CA LEU A 86 11.57 16.30 -6.59
C LEU A 86 11.99 17.46 -5.67
N ARG A 87 12.07 17.19 -4.37
CA ARG A 87 12.77 18.08 -3.44
C ARG A 87 14.26 17.78 -3.54
N ALA A 88 15.02 18.77 -3.99
CA ALA A 88 16.46 18.79 -3.76
C ALA A 88 16.67 18.79 -2.25
N VAL A 89 17.36 17.78 -1.74
CA VAL A 89 17.74 17.70 -0.33
C VAL A 89 19.18 18.19 -0.25
N ASP A 90 19.42 19.25 0.53
CA ASP A 90 20.74 19.91 0.61
C ASP A 90 21.85 19.00 1.20
N GLY A 91 21.49 17.84 1.74
CA GLY A 91 22.41 16.81 2.18
C GLY A 91 21.69 15.63 2.82
N VAL A 92 22.23 14.43 2.65
CA VAL A 92 21.77 13.21 3.34
C VAL A 92 22.88 12.75 4.26
N PHE A 93 22.65 12.82 5.57
CA PHE A 93 23.55 12.23 6.56
C PHE A 93 23.05 10.82 6.90
N ARG A 94 23.89 9.80 6.70
CA ARG A 94 23.64 8.44 7.18
C ARG A 94 24.44 8.22 8.45
N LEU A 95 23.76 7.85 9.53
CA LEU A 95 24.43 7.31 10.71
C LEU A 95 24.66 5.81 10.48
N HIS A 96 25.86 5.34 10.82
CA HIS A 96 26.23 3.92 10.86
C HIS A 96 26.05 3.38 12.27
#